data_AF-A0A485A317-F1
#
_entry.id   AF-A0A485A317-F1
#
_cell.length_a   1.000
_cell.length_b   1.000
_cell.length_c   1.000
_cell.angle_alpha   90.00
_cell.angle_beta   90.00
_cell.angle_gamma   90.00
#
_symmetry.space_group_name_H-M   'P 1'
#
loop_
_entity.id
_entity.type
_entity.pdbx_description
1 polymer ?
#
loop_
_entity_poly.entity_id
_entity_poly.type
_entity_poly.pdbx_seq_one_letter_code
_entity_poly.pdbx_strand_id
1 'polypeptide(L)'
;MAVAKRANFAQSTLIYGLPLCLTLYGGVQYADIDYSALSSGLGINLGDIGAFSLDVTQAWSKPYTQDASSNSIQSGDRDSGQSVRLRYSKDVLATGTNVSIAGYRYSTQSYMTLPDVLQSYNSDDHIGTQ
;
A
#
# COMPACT_ATOMS: atom_id res chain seq x y z
N MET A 1 -10.12 3.67 27.92
CA MET A 1 -9.33 2.60 27.26
C MET A 1 -10.03 2.30 25.94
N ALA A 2 -9.40 2.58 24.79
CA ALA A 2 -9.98 2.23 23.49
C ALA A 2 -9.87 0.72 23.27
N VAL A 3 -10.97 0.05 22.95
CA VAL A 3 -10.95 -1.38 22.59
C VAL A 3 -10.58 -1.44 21.11
N ALA A 4 -9.30 -1.71 20.82
CA ALA A 4 -8.85 -1.90 19.46
C ALA A 4 -9.60 -3.09 18.83
N LYS A 5 -10.36 -2.83 17.77
CA LYS A 5 -10.96 -3.90 16.96
C LYS A 5 -9.85 -4.78 16.40
N ARG A 6 -9.91 -6.08 16.71
CA ARG A 6 -8.93 -7.07 16.26
C ARG A 6 -9.39 -7.66 14.93
N ALA A 7 -8.54 -7.54 13.92
CA ALA A 7 -8.72 -8.18 12.62
C ALA A 7 -7.62 -9.22 12.42
N ASN A 8 -7.98 -10.40 11.94
CA ASN A 8 -6.99 -11.35 11.48
C ASN A 8 -6.58 -10.95 10.06
N PHE A 9 -5.27 -10.82 9.84
CA PHE A 9 -4.72 -10.53 8.52
C PHE A 9 -3.67 -11.55 8.14
N ALA A 10 -3.55 -11.78 6.85
CA ALA A 10 -2.52 -12.58 6.23
C ALA A 10 -1.82 -11.74 5.17
N GLN A 11 -0.50 -11.81 5.11
CA GLN A 11 0.29 -11.16 4.08
C GLN A 11 1.31 -12.16 3.54
N SER A 12 1.45 -12.17 2.21
CA SER A 12 2.45 -12.96 1.51
C SER A 12 3.18 -12.06 0.54
N THR A 13 4.51 -12.14 0.51
CA THR A 13 5.35 -11.37 -0.39
C THR A 13 6.38 -12.30 -1.00
N LEU A 14 6.59 -12.18 -2.30
CA LEU A 14 7.52 -12.95 -3.09
C LEU A 14 8.45 -11.99 -3.83
N ILE A 15 9.74 -12.27 -3.75
CA ILE A 15 10.78 -11.49 -4.41
C ILE A 15 11.65 -12.48 -5.18
N TYR A 16 11.88 -12.21 -6.45
CA TYR A 16 12.65 -13.08 -7.32
C TYR A 16 13.67 -12.30 -8.13
N GLY A 17 14.95 -12.67 -7.97
CA GLY A 17 16.06 -12.12 -8.75
C GLY A 17 16.13 -12.83 -10.11
N LEU A 18 16.00 -12.04 -11.18
CA LEU A 18 16.11 -12.50 -12.56
C LEU A 18 17.52 -12.21 -13.11
N PRO A 19 17.94 -12.92 -14.18
CA PRO A 19 19.10 -12.53 -14.96
C PRO A 19 18.96 -11.08 -15.45
N LEU A 20 20.08 -10.39 -15.72
CA LEU A 20 20.15 -8.98 -16.15
C LEU A 20 19.91 -7.95 -15.03
N CYS A 21 20.24 -8.30 -13.79
CA CYS A 21 20.11 -7.40 -12.63
C CYS A 21 18.67 -6.90 -12.40
N LEU A 22 17.68 -7.69 -12.84
CA LEU A 22 16.26 -7.41 -12.67
C LEU A 22 15.74 -8.14 -11.42
N THR A 23 14.88 -7.51 -10.64
CA THR A 23 14.24 -8.08 -9.45
C THR A 23 12.75 -7.92 -9.62
N LEU A 24 12.00 -9.01 -9.58
CA LEU A 24 10.55 -8.99 -9.55
C LEU A 24 10.08 -9.02 -8.09
N TYR A 25 9.11 -8.17 -7.76
CA TYR A 25 8.46 -8.11 -6.47
C TYR A 25 6.96 -8.35 -6.65
N GLY A 26 6.36 -9.13 -5.78
CA GLY A 26 4.92 -9.32 -5.72
C GLY A 26 4.47 -9.57 -4.30
N GLY A 27 3.25 -9.19 -3.97
CA GLY A 27 2.71 -9.46 -2.65
C GLY A 27 1.21 -9.31 -2.60
N VAL A 28 0.58 -10.08 -1.74
CA VAL A 28 -0.85 -10.03 -1.44
C VAL A 28 -1.05 -9.83 0.05
N GLN A 29 -2.06 -9.08 0.41
CA GLN A 29 -2.51 -8.90 1.78
C GLN A 29 -4.02 -9.09 1.83
N TYR A 30 -4.49 -9.82 2.83
CA TYR A 30 -5.90 -10.10 3.06
C TYR A 30 -6.21 -9.89 4.54
N ALA A 31 -7.36 -9.33 4.87
CA ALA A 31 -7.87 -9.31 6.22
C ALA A 31 -9.36 -9.65 6.27
N ASP A 32 -9.80 -10.22 7.39
CA ASP A 32 -11.18 -10.64 7.64
C ASP A 32 -12.20 -9.48 7.69
N ILE A 33 -11.72 -8.24 7.72
CA ILE A 33 -12.50 -6.99 7.65
C ILE A 33 -12.77 -6.50 6.22
N ASP A 34 -12.97 -7.42 5.27
CA ASP A 34 -13.21 -7.11 3.84
C ASP A 34 -12.08 -6.24 3.20
N TYR A 35 -10.83 -6.47 3.64
CA TYR A 35 -9.66 -5.82 3.07
C TYR A 35 -8.86 -6.79 2.21
N SER A 36 -8.50 -6.38 1.00
CA SER A 36 -7.61 -7.14 0.13
C SER A 36 -6.70 -6.19 -0.64
N ALA A 37 -5.40 -6.44 -0.65
CA ALA A 37 -4.46 -5.68 -1.45
C ALA A 37 -3.55 -6.62 -2.24
N LEU A 38 -3.26 -6.22 -3.48
CA LEU A 38 -2.33 -6.87 -4.38
C LEU A 38 -1.26 -5.85 -4.77
N SER A 39 -0.01 -6.25 -4.69
CA SER A 39 1.15 -5.47 -5.06
C SER A 39 2.01 -6.24 -6.04
N SER A 40 2.53 -5.54 -7.03
CA SER A 40 3.51 -6.06 -7.98
C SER A 40 4.48 -4.96 -8.37
N GLY A 41 5.72 -5.33 -8.63
CA GLY A 41 6.74 -4.36 -8.96
C GLY A 41 7.97 -5.02 -9.57
N LEU A 42 8.81 -4.18 -10.12
CA LEU A 42 10.09 -4.56 -10.70
C LEU A 42 11.16 -3.57 -10.27
N GLY A 43 12.36 -4.07 -10.03
CA GLY A 43 13.56 -3.30 -9.75
C GLY A 43 14.66 -3.68 -10.72
N ILE A 44 15.44 -2.72 -11.17
CA ILE A 44 16.65 -2.93 -11.95
C ILE A 44 17.82 -2.33 -11.21
N ASN A 45 18.88 -3.11 -11.06
CA ASN A 45 20.15 -2.65 -10.51
C ASN A 45 21.11 -2.39 -11.69
N LEU A 46 21.49 -1.13 -11.88
CA LEU A 46 22.40 -0.67 -12.95
C LEU A 46 23.84 -0.50 -12.45
N GLY A 47 24.19 -1.04 -11.27
CA GLY A 47 25.51 -0.94 -10.68
C GLY A 47 25.90 0.51 -10.38
N ASP A 48 26.96 1.01 -11.03
CA ASP A 48 27.54 2.33 -10.81
C ASP A 48 26.58 3.50 -11.09
N ILE A 49 25.58 3.27 -11.95
CA ILE A 49 24.52 4.24 -12.28
C ILE A 49 23.49 4.33 -11.13
N GLY A 50 23.32 3.27 -10.34
CA GLY A 50 22.35 3.14 -9.24
C GLY A 50 21.32 2.03 -9.46
N ALA A 51 20.24 2.04 -8.69
CA ALA A 51 19.12 1.12 -8.80
C ALA A 51 17.81 1.89 -8.94
N PHE A 52 16.91 1.36 -9.77
CA PHE A 52 15.59 1.91 -10.00
C PHE A 52 14.55 0.85 -9.67
N SER A 53 13.44 1.23 -9.05
CA SER A 53 12.32 0.32 -8.81
C SER A 53 10.99 1.02 -9.00
N LEU A 54 10.03 0.27 -9.51
CA LEU A 54 8.66 0.69 -9.69
C LEU A 54 7.74 -0.39 -9.15
N ASP A 55 6.85 -0.02 -8.24
CA ASP A 55 5.85 -0.91 -7.67
C ASP A 55 4.45 -0.27 -7.74
N VAL A 56 3.47 -1.10 -8.04
CA VAL A 56 2.05 -0.75 -8.09
C VAL A 56 1.34 -1.61 -7.06
N THR A 57 0.51 -0.98 -6.24
CA THR A 57 -0.32 -1.64 -5.23
C THR A 57 -1.76 -1.25 -5.45
N GLN A 58 -2.62 -2.22 -5.69
CA GLN A 58 -4.06 -2.06 -5.73
C GLN A 58 -4.65 -2.59 -4.44
N ALA A 59 -5.40 -1.75 -3.74
CA ALA A 59 -6.14 -2.12 -2.55
C ALA A 59 -7.64 -2.05 -2.84
N TRP A 60 -8.36 -3.04 -2.34
CA TRP A 60 -9.81 -3.10 -2.33
C TRP A 60 -10.24 -3.19 -0.87
N SER A 61 -11.04 -2.24 -0.44
CA SER A 61 -11.58 -2.18 0.92
C SER A 61 -13.07 -1.88 0.87
N LYS A 62 -13.82 -2.38 1.84
CA LYS A 62 -15.12 -1.81 2.16
C LYS A 62 -14.97 -0.92 3.39
N PRO A 63 -14.71 0.39 3.22
CA PRO A 63 -14.73 1.29 4.36
C PRO A 63 -16.16 1.35 4.92
N TYR A 64 -16.28 1.23 6.24
CA TYR A 64 -17.46 1.65 6.95
C TYR A 64 -17.32 3.17 7.12
N THR A 65 -17.65 3.93 6.08
CA THR A 65 -17.71 5.40 6.15
C THR A 65 -19.05 5.85 5.63
N GLN A 66 -19.88 6.30 6.57
CA GLN A 66 -21.08 7.06 6.34
C GLN A 66 -20.69 8.50 5.92
N ASP A 67 -20.45 8.72 4.63
CA ASP A 67 -20.37 10.07 4.02
C ASP A 67 -21.06 10.00 2.64
N ALA A 68 -22.36 10.25 2.48
CA ALA A 68 -23.07 11.53 2.64
C ALA A 68 -22.61 12.67 1.70
N SER A 69 -21.78 12.41 0.67
CA SER A 69 -21.47 13.41 -0.38
C SER A 69 -21.42 12.84 -1.80
N SER A 70 -22.28 11.87 -2.08
CA SER A 70 -22.57 11.43 -3.45
C SER A 70 -24.02 11.03 -3.49
N ASN A 71 -24.85 11.88 -4.09
CA ASN A 71 -26.22 11.55 -4.44
C ASN A 71 -26.18 10.51 -5.57
N SER A 72 -25.83 9.27 -5.22
CA SER A 72 -25.82 8.09 -6.07
C SER A 72 -25.87 6.90 -5.13
N ILE A 73 -27.09 6.59 -4.68
CA ILE A 73 -27.41 5.28 -4.15
C ILE A 73 -27.16 4.27 -5.27
N GLN A 74 -26.03 3.58 -5.25
CA GLN A 74 -25.88 2.28 -5.87
C GLN A 74 -25.22 1.32 -4.88
N SER A 75 -26.03 0.35 -4.47
CA SER A 75 -25.68 -0.79 -3.65
C SER A 75 -24.40 -1.47 -4.16
N GLY A 76 -23.35 -1.57 -3.32
CA GLY A 76 -22.41 -2.69 -3.38
C GLY A 76 -21.05 -2.51 -4.05
N ASP A 77 -20.57 -1.30 -4.33
CA ASP A 77 -19.21 -1.13 -4.90
C ASP A 77 -18.13 -1.10 -3.82
N ARG A 78 -17.15 -2.02 -3.92
CA ARG A 78 -15.94 -2.02 -3.10
C ARG A 78 -15.13 -0.76 -3.42
N ASP A 79 -14.71 -0.02 -2.40
CA ASP A 79 -13.84 1.13 -2.61
C ASP A 79 -12.46 0.63 -3.02
N SER A 80 -12.01 1.03 -4.21
CA SER A 80 -10.79 0.52 -4.82
C SER A 80 -9.82 1.66 -5.05
N GLY A 81 -8.61 1.52 -4.52
CA GLY A 81 -7.56 2.51 -4.66
C GLY A 81 -6.27 1.91 -5.18
N GLN A 82 -5.49 2.72 -5.89
CA GLN A 82 -4.22 2.34 -6.47
C GLN A 82 -3.13 3.26 -5.96
N SER A 83 -1.97 2.67 -5.66
CA SER A 83 -0.77 3.36 -5.27
C SER A 83 0.34 2.96 -6.22
N VAL A 84 0.95 3.94 -6.87
CA VAL A 84 2.15 3.76 -7.71
C VAL A 84 3.33 4.37 -6.97
N ARG A 85 4.43 3.63 -6.91
CA ARG A 85 5.66 4.06 -6.26
C ARG A 85 6.82 3.88 -7.21
N LEU A 86 7.61 4.92 -7.35
CA LEU A 86 8.85 4.96 -8.11
C LEU A 86 9.98 5.32 -7.16
N ARG A 87 11.07 4.56 -7.17
CA ARG A 87 12.24 4.79 -6.31
C ARG A 87 13.53 4.66 -7.10
N TYR A 88 14.45 5.57 -6.83
CA TYR A 88 15.81 5.58 -7.34
C TYR A 88 16.80 5.72 -6.17
N SER A 89 17.80 4.84 -6.14
CA SER A 89 18.89 4.85 -5.17
C SER A 89 20.24 4.77 -5.87
N LYS A 90 21.25 5.46 -5.34
CA LYS A 90 22.61 5.39 -5.85
C LYS A 90 23.56 5.04 -4.71
N ASP A 91 24.28 3.95 -4.86
CA ASP A 91 25.29 3.54 -3.90
C ASP A 91 26.63 4.18 -4.31
N VAL A 92 27.20 5.02 -3.45
CA VAL A 92 28.55 5.59 -3.68
C VAL A 92 29.55 4.77 -2.89
N LEU A 93 29.96 3.64 -3.48
CA LEU A 93 30.92 2.72 -2.89
C LEU A 93 32.28 3.38 -2.59
N ALA A 94 32.67 4.41 -3.36
CA ALA A 94 33.93 5.14 -3.20
C ALA A 94 34.06 5.90 -1.86
N THR A 95 32.95 6.26 -1.22
CA THR A 95 32.94 6.97 0.09
C THR A 95 32.18 6.20 1.17
N GLY A 96 31.74 4.96 0.90
CA GLY A 96 30.90 4.17 1.81
C GLY A 96 29.53 4.80 2.10
N THR A 97 29.06 5.72 1.23
CA THR A 97 27.84 6.49 1.44
C THR A 97 26.69 5.89 0.62
N ASN A 98 25.61 5.49 1.29
CA ASN A 98 24.39 5.05 0.62
C ASN A 98 23.46 6.26 0.42
N VAL A 99 23.14 6.57 -0.83
CA VAL A 99 22.41 7.80 -1.17
C VAL A 99 21.12 7.42 -1.90
N SER A 100 20.02 7.28 -1.16
CA SER A 100 18.67 7.08 -1.71
C SER A 100 18.01 8.45 -1.98
N ILE A 101 18.16 8.99 -3.19
CA ILE A 101 17.81 10.41 -3.47
C ILE A 101 16.37 10.65 -3.90
N ALA A 102 15.63 9.67 -4.45
CA ALA A 102 14.31 9.98 -4.98
C ALA A 102 13.31 8.82 -4.86
N GLY A 103 12.22 9.06 -4.14
CA GLY A 103 11.04 8.21 -4.13
C GLY A 103 9.79 9.04 -4.37
N TYR A 104 9.07 8.80 -5.46
CA TYR A 104 7.76 9.41 -5.69
C TYR A 104 6.68 8.38 -5.47
N ARG A 105 5.69 8.72 -4.64
CA ARG A 105 4.51 7.88 -4.42
C ARG A 105 3.28 8.67 -4.81
N TYR A 106 2.56 8.17 -5.80
CA TYR A 106 1.24 8.65 -6.16
C TYR A 106 0.20 7.66 -5.64
N SER A 107 -0.85 8.13 -5.00
CA SER A 107 -1.93 7.29 -4.52
C SER A 107 -3.26 7.95 -4.83
N THR A 108 -4.22 7.17 -5.32
CA THR A 108 -5.58 7.64 -5.56
C THR A 108 -6.25 8.01 -4.25
N GLN A 109 -7.23 8.91 -4.27
CA GLN A 109 -7.96 9.34 -3.06
C GLN A 109 -8.66 8.18 -2.34
N SER A 110 -9.10 7.15 -3.07
CA SER A 110 -9.71 5.92 -2.52
C SER A 110 -8.70 4.85 -2.07
N TYR A 111 -7.39 5.16 -2.04
CA TYR A 111 -6.38 4.21 -1.55
C TYR A 111 -6.30 4.22 -0.03
N MET A 112 -6.79 3.13 0.59
CA MET A 112 -6.68 2.90 2.01
C MET A 112 -5.72 1.74 2.31
N THR A 113 -4.86 1.94 3.30
CA THR A 113 -4.04 0.87 3.87
C THR A 113 -4.83 0.13 4.96
N LEU A 114 -4.42 -1.11 5.28
CA LEU A 114 -5.05 -1.86 6.37
C LEU A 114 -5.09 -1.08 7.71
N PRO A 115 -4.02 -0.37 8.12
CA PRO A 115 -4.08 0.53 9.27
C PRO A 115 -5.17 1.60 9.17
N ASP A 116 -5.37 2.22 8.00
CA ASP A 116 -6.38 3.25 7.79
C ASP A 116 -7.80 2.67 7.97
N VAL A 117 -8.03 1.46 7.44
CA VAL A 117 -9.31 0.74 7.59
C VAL A 117 -9.54 0.33 9.04
N LEU A 118 -8.51 -0.15 9.75
CA LEU A 118 -8.64 -0.45 11.17
C LEU A 118 -8.93 0.80 12.00
N GLN A 119 -8.34 1.94 11.64
CA GLN A 119 -8.57 3.20 12.32
C GLN A 119 -9.98 3.75 12.09
N SER A 120 -10.55 3.64 10.87
CA SER A 120 -11.92 4.09 10.61
C SER A 120 -12.95 3.37 11.50
N TYR A 121 -12.79 2.06 11.72
CA TYR A 121 -13.63 1.31 12.66
C TYR A 121 -13.47 1.73 14.14
N ASN A 122 -12.32 2.29 14.53
CA ASN A 122 -12.12 2.78 15.91
C ASN A 122 -12.70 4.19 16.10
N SER A 123 -12.79 4.99 15.03
CA SER A 123 -13.31 6.37 15.08
C SER A 123 -14.83 6.43 15.28
N ASP A 124 -15.58 5.42 14.82
CA ASP A 124 -17.04 5.35 15.02
C ASP A 124 -17.45 5.03 16.46
N ASP A 125 -16.54 4.50 17.28
CA ASP A 125 -16.79 4.24 18.70
C ASP A 125 -16.74 5.52 19.56
N HIS A 126 -16.57 6.70 18.93
CA HIS A 126 -16.52 8.02 19.60
C HIS A 126 -17.68 8.98 19.24
N ILE A 127 -18.61 8.60 18.36
CA ILE A 127 -19.77 9.44 17.97
C ILE A 127 -21.08 9.11 18.71
N GLY A 128 -21.01 8.27 19.75
CA GLY A 128 -22.19 7.75 20.46
C GLY A 128 -22.42 8.20 21.90
N THR A 129 -21.69 9.19 22.45
CA THR A 129 -21.97 9.66 23.83
C THR A 129 -21.87 11.19 23.95
N GLN A 130 -23.02 11.87 23.91
CA GLN A 130 -23.35 13.03 24.74
C GLN A 130 -24.83 12.98 25.11
#